data_AF-A0A7V9J4F4-F1
#
_entry.id   AF-A0A7V9J4F4-F1
#
_cell.length_a   1.000
_cell.length_b   1.000
_cell.length_c   1.000
_cell.angle_alpha   90.00
_cell.angle_beta   90.00
_cell.angle_gamma   90.00
#
_symmetry.space_group_name_H-M   'P 1'
#
loop_
_entity.id
_entity.type
_entity.pdbx_description
1 polymer ?
#
loop_
_entity_poly.entity_id
_entity_poly.type
_entity_poly.pdbx_seq_one_letter_code
_entity_poly.pdbx_strand_id
1 'polypeptide(L)'
;MAVPNDGAPYGSEEQIGFVAIGDYTFPNGTVFVKEFDLVVNEQTQEKKRLETRLLVRDENGAVYGVTYKWRDDNSDADLLPDGLNEEIPIITATGETRIQTWSYPSRAECLFCHNPPANYVLGPKTHQLNGNFTYPSTGRTDNQLRTFNHLGMLNPSLDEAEIPTLLQSVAVTDTTHPIQHRMRSWIDSNCSQCHRPGGFGPGYDARFYTPLADQNLINTYVQFRDIPGSLLYQRDNALDATKMPPLAKNMVHEAAMDVLRQWIASPLEVLSVYFYQDNSHLAVRFNSHVNPATATVASNYSLDQNQVVTEAVMSSEPDTVILTSSPLVEGFPYSLSTRDIQDTAPSANTVWLDRATPFVAQFAPAPVTHWLANLSTRVEIGSGDDASIAGFITRGGETKRMLIRGLGASLGSSGVANALADPVLELYDDAGVLLAINGNWQENANQQEIIDSGLAPVSEDESVILLRVPSDDVGIPYTAVLRGANGTTGVGLIEVYDLDFGVGPNIQNISTRGRVNLGEGVLIGGTIVLGSNSQEVIVRALGPSLPVAGILADPVLELYDENGALLRSNDNWRSDQEAEIEATMLQPTDDSEAAILATLLPAPYTAVVRGANDTVGVGLVEIYGLD
;
A
#
# COMPACT_ATOMS: atom_id res chain seq x y z
N MET A 1 7.49 24.42 8.97
CA MET A 1 8.47 23.35 8.68
C MET A 1 9.73 24.02 8.17
N ALA A 2 10.88 23.55 8.63
CA ALA A 2 12.19 23.93 8.14
C ALA A 2 12.92 22.66 7.71
N VAL A 3 13.39 22.63 6.48
CA VAL A 3 14.28 21.58 5.95
C VAL A 3 15.72 22.12 5.98
N PRO A 4 16.73 21.26 6.13
CA PRO A 4 18.12 21.64 5.88
C PRO A 4 18.25 22.32 4.52
N ASN A 5 19.04 23.39 4.47
CA ASN A 5 19.23 24.20 3.27
C ASN A 5 20.53 25.01 3.38
N ASP A 6 21.52 24.67 2.57
CA ASP A 6 22.79 25.41 2.44
C ASP A 6 22.83 26.33 1.21
N GLY A 7 21.76 26.32 0.39
CA GLY A 7 21.56 27.13 -0.81
C GLY A 7 21.43 26.28 -2.06
N ALA A 8 21.12 26.91 -3.19
CA ALA A 8 21.08 26.18 -4.47
C ALA A 8 22.51 25.86 -4.96
N PRO A 9 22.74 24.71 -5.64
CA PRO A 9 21.74 23.71 -6.03
C PRO A 9 21.37 22.77 -4.86
N TYR A 10 20.07 22.52 -4.68
CA TYR A 10 19.59 21.67 -3.59
C TYR A 10 19.89 20.19 -3.87
N GLY A 11 20.44 19.50 -2.88
CA GLY A 11 20.70 18.07 -2.93
C GLY A 11 19.52 17.24 -2.42
N SER A 12 19.54 15.92 -2.67
CA SER A 12 18.53 14.99 -2.13
C SER A 12 18.48 14.97 -0.60
N GLU A 13 19.57 15.36 0.08
CA GLU A 13 19.64 15.53 1.53
C GLU A 13 19.00 16.83 2.04
N GLU A 14 18.47 17.67 1.15
CA GLU A 14 17.81 18.95 1.48
C GLU A 14 16.36 18.99 0.99
N GLN A 15 15.93 17.93 0.29
CA GLN A 15 14.64 17.82 -0.36
C GLN A 15 13.75 16.77 0.29
N ILE A 16 12.46 17.03 0.29
CA ILE A 16 11.41 16.15 0.77
C ILE A 16 11.24 15.03 -0.26
N GLY A 17 11.31 13.78 0.17
CA GLY A 17 10.98 12.62 -0.66
C GLY A 17 9.49 12.63 -0.98
N PHE A 18 9.15 13.13 -2.16
CA PHE A 18 7.80 13.24 -2.66
C PHE A 18 7.29 11.89 -3.15
N VAL A 19 6.05 11.56 -2.80
CA VAL A 19 5.30 10.44 -3.37
C VAL A 19 3.87 10.86 -3.68
N ALA A 20 3.34 10.50 -4.84
CA ALA A 20 1.95 10.84 -5.21
C ALA A 20 0.93 10.25 -4.20
N ILE A 21 1.23 9.07 -3.66
CA ILE A 21 0.42 8.33 -2.70
C ILE A 21 1.33 7.86 -1.56
N GLY A 22 0.88 8.03 -0.31
CA GLY A 22 1.62 7.59 0.87
C GLY A 22 2.18 8.73 1.71
N ASP A 23 3.16 8.37 2.55
CA ASP A 23 3.82 9.28 3.48
C ASP A 23 5.13 9.77 2.84
N TYR A 24 5.40 11.07 2.91
CA TYR A 24 6.67 11.64 2.47
C TYR A 24 7.82 11.17 3.36
N THR A 25 9.03 11.18 2.80
CA THR A 25 10.27 11.15 3.60
C THR A 25 10.84 12.55 3.73
N PHE A 26 11.58 12.79 4.81
CA PHE A 26 12.12 14.10 5.12
C PHE A 26 13.61 14.01 5.40
N PRO A 27 14.40 15.00 4.95
CA PRO A 27 15.81 15.10 5.29
C PRO A 27 16.09 15.01 6.80
N ASN A 28 17.21 14.39 7.14
CA ASN A 28 17.73 14.47 8.50
C ASN A 28 18.04 15.93 8.86
N GLY A 29 17.67 16.37 10.07
CA GLY A 29 17.71 17.79 10.47
C GLY A 29 16.41 18.56 10.22
N THR A 30 15.39 17.95 9.61
CA THR A 30 14.08 18.59 9.41
C THR A 30 13.38 18.88 10.74
N VAL A 31 12.83 20.09 10.88
CA VAL A 31 12.04 20.51 12.04
C VAL A 31 10.66 20.96 11.61
N PHE A 32 9.63 20.32 12.16
CA PHE A 32 8.25 20.78 12.05
C PHE A 32 7.93 21.65 13.25
N VAL A 33 7.27 22.78 13.00
CA VAL A 33 6.91 23.77 14.01
C VAL A 33 5.41 23.95 13.96
N LYS A 34 4.75 23.85 15.11
CA LYS A 34 3.32 24.11 15.26
C LYS A 34 3.10 25.02 16.45
N GLU A 35 2.41 26.14 16.20
CA GLU A 35 1.99 27.08 17.22
C GLU A 35 0.53 26.83 17.59
N PHE A 36 0.23 26.91 18.89
CA PHE A 36 -1.11 26.76 19.41
C PHE A 36 -1.54 28.01 20.17
N ASP A 37 -2.56 28.65 19.63
CA ASP A 37 -3.30 29.73 20.28
C ASP A 37 -4.71 29.25 20.63
N LEU A 38 -5.23 29.69 21.77
CA LEU A 38 -6.58 29.39 22.23
C LEU A 38 -7.35 30.68 22.46
N VAL A 39 -8.57 30.76 21.92
CA VAL A 39 -9.49 31.86 22.25
C VAL A 39 -9.90 31.73 23.72
N VAL A 40 -9.54 32.72 24.54
CA VAL A 40 -9.84 32.78 25.98
C VAL A 40 -11.00 33.71 26.31
N ASN A 41 -11.42 34.52 25.33
CA ASN A 41 -12.64 35.32 25.42
C ASN A 41 -13.38 35.28 24.08
N GLU A 42 -14.50 34.56 24.03
CA GLU A 42 -15.30 34.39 22.82
C GLU A 42 -16.07 35.67 22.43
N GLN A 43 -16.25 36.62 23.36
CA GLN A 43 -16.91 37.91 23.05
C GLN A 43 -15.97 38.87 22.33
N THR A 44 -14.69 38.88 22.70
CA THR A 44 -13.66 39.76 22.12
C THR A 44 -12.80 39.07 21.06
N GLN A 45 -12.88 37.74 20.98
CA GLN A 45 -11.98 36.88 20.18
C GLN A 45 -10.51 36.99 20.62
N GLU A 46 -10.26 37.37 21.88
CA GLU A 46 -8.92 37.41 22.46
C GLU A 46 -8.32 36.01 22.55
N LYS A 47 -7.05 35.88 22.16
CA LYS A 47 -6.32 34.61 22.15
C LYS A 47 -5.18 34.64 23.16
N LYS A 48 -5.00 33.54 23.89
CA LYS A 48 -3.79 33.23 24.65
C LYS A 48 -2.92 32.29 23.82
N ARG A 49 -1.64 32.64 23.65
CA ARG A 49 -0.66 31.74 23.07
C ARG A 49 -0.19 30.76 24.12
N LEU A 50 -0.25 29.47 23.81
CA LEU A 50 -0.05 28.41 24.78
C LEU A 50 1.24 27.67 24.55
N GLU A 51 1.43 27.20 23.31
CA GLU A 51 2.41 26.17 23.03
C GLU A 51 3.09 26.38 21.69
N THR A 52 4.41 26.23 21.67
CA THR A 52 5.17 25.89 20.47
C THR A 52 5.58 24.43 20.55
N ARG A 53 5.08 23.60 19.63
CA ARG A 53 5.46 22.19 19.53
C ARG A 53 6.36 21.97 18.33
N LEU A 54 7.46 21.28 18.58
CA LEU A 54 8.39 20.84 17.56
C LEU A 54 8.30 19.32 17.39
N LEU A 55 8.33 18.87 16.14
CA LEU A 55 8.76 17.51 15.82
C LEU A 55 10.10 17.63 15.12
N VAL A 56 11.12 17.03 15.71
CA VAL A 56 12.50 17.10 15.22
C VAL A 56 12.88 15.74 14.65
N ARG A 57 13.32 15.72 13.40
CA ARG A 57 14.12 14.63 12.85
C ARG A 57 15.57 15.06 12.96
N ASP A 58 16.36 14.40 13.79
CA ASP A 58 17.75 14.79 14.01
C ASP A 58 18.65 14.41 12.82
N GLU A 59 19.92 14.79 12.90
CA GLU A 59 20.94 14.53 11.87
C GLU A 59 21.17 13.02 11.62
N ASN A 60 20.83 12.16 12.59
CA ASN A 60 20.94 10.70 12.48
C ASN A 60 19.62 10.04 12.06
N GLY A 61 18.56 10.83 11.82
CA GLY A 61 17.25 10.36 11.41
C GLY A 61 16.33 9.91 12.54
N ALA A 62 16.73 10.06 13.81
CA ALA A 62 15.85 9.80 14.94
C ALA A 62 14.80 10.92 15.05
N VAL A 63 13.58 10.56 15.45
CA VAL A 63 12.46 11.50 15.56
C VAL A 63 12.03 11.67 17.02
N TYR A 64 11.86 12.90 17.47
CA TYR A 64 11.31 13.20 18.79
C TYR A 64 10.48 14.49 18.82
N GLY A 65 9.50 14.53 19.72
CA GLY A 65 8.71 15.72 20.00
C GLY A 65 9.33 16.59 21.08
N VAL A 66 9.10 17.91 20.99
CA VAL A 66 9.48 18.90 22.02
C VAL A 66 8.33 19.89 22.19
N THR A 67 7.98 20.20 23.43
CA THR A 67 6.90 21.14 23.74
C THR A 67 7.44 22.29 24.58
N TYR A 68 7.22 23.52 24.13
CA TYR A 68 7.51 24.76 24.84
C TYR A 68 6.20 25.43 25.26
N LYS A 69 6.10 25.84 26.52
CA LYS A 69 4.96 26.60 27.05
C LYS A 69 5.29 28.09 27.05
N TRP A 70 4.43 28.90 26.45
CA TRP A 70 4.58 30.35 26.47
C TRP A 70 4.34 30.94 27.87
N ARG A 71 5.16 31.93 28.24
CA ARG A 71 4.96 32.74 29.45
C ARG A 71 3.75 33.66 29.28
N ASP A 72 3.10 34.03 30.39
CA ASP A 72 1.87 34.83 30.36
C ASP A 72 2.04 36.22 29.70
N ASP A 73 3.27 36.76 29.69
CA ASP A 73 3.60 38.03 29.05
C ASP A 73 3.96 37.92 27.56
N ASN A 74 3.92 36.70 27.00
CA ASN A 74 4.34 36.37 25.63
C ASN A 74 5.79 36.76 25.28
N SER A 75 6.66 36.96 26.28
CA SER A 75 8.05 37.34 26.05
C SER A 75 8.90 36.20 25.50
N ASP A 76 8.58 34.97 25.89
CA ASP A 76 9.38 33.77 25.63
C ASP A 76 8.55 32.50 25.90
N ALA A 77 9.08 31.35 25.51
CA ALA A 77 8.49 30.04 25.80
C ALA A 77 9.50 29.11 26.49
N ASP A 78 9.08 28.48 27.59
CA ASP A 78 9.91 27.60 28.40
C ASP A 78 9.73 26.14 27.98
N LEU A 79 10.85 25.43 27.79
CA LEU A 79 10.85 24.00 27.49
C LEU A 79 10.21 23.21 28.64
N LEU A 80 9.19 22.40 28.33
CA LEU A 80 8.64 21.46 29.30
C LEU A 80 9.40 20.12 29.25
N PRO A 81 9.95 19.64 30.39
CA PRO A 81 10.62 18.35 30.45
C PRO A 81 9.64 17.17 30.38
N ASP A 82 8.44 17.35 30.95
CA ASP A 82 7.37 16.36 31.05
C ASP A 82 6.05 16.95 30.54
N GLY A 83 5.02 16.09 30.48
CA GLY A 83 3.66 16.53 30.16
C GLY A 83 3.06 17.39 31.27
N LEU A 84 2.20 18.33 30.89
CA LEU A 84 1.51 19.23 31.82
C LEU A 84 0.04 19.36 31.41
N ASN A 85 -0.86 19.33 32.39
CA ASN A 85 -2.24 19.79 32.20
C ASN A 85 -2.41 21.15 32.86
N GLU A 86 -2.97 22.09 32.12
CA GLU A 86 -3.28 23.45 32.60
C GLU A 86 -4.77 23.73 32.44
N GLU A 87 -5.39 24.26 33.48
CA GLU A 87 -6.78 24.71 33.44
C GLU A 87 -6.82 26.16 32.95
N ILE A 88 -7.42 26.36 31.77
CA ILE A 88 -7.51 27.67 31.15
C ILE A 88 -8.96 28.17 31.25
N PRO A 89 -9.22 29.26 31.97
CA PRO A 89 -10.54 29.87 32.00
C PRO A 89 -10.84 30.54 30.65
N ILE A 90 -12.03 30.28 30.12
CA ILE A 90 -12.53 30.88 28.89
C ILE A 90 -13.84 31.60 29.20
N ILE A 91 -13.89 32.88 28.86
CA ILE A 91 -15.13 33.66 28.87
C ILE A 91 -15.93 33.29 27.63
N THR A 92 -17.09 32.69 27.81
CA THR A 92 -17.96 32.24 26.72
C THR A 92 -18.66 33.42 26.06
N ALA A 93 -19.27 33.17 24.89
CA ALA A 93 -20.08 34.18 24.20
C ALA A 93 -21.22 34.74 25.09
N THR A 94 -21.76 33.93 26.02
CA THR A 94 -22.81 34.32 26.98
C THR A 94 -22.29 35.13 28.18
N GLY A 95 -20.96 35.26 28.33
CA GLY A 95 -20.30 35.95 29.46
C GLY A 95 -20.06 35.05 30.67
N GLU A 96 -20.35 33.77 30.58
CA GLU A 96 -20.03 32.77 31.60
C GLU A 96 -18.56 32.35 31.50
N THR A 97 -18.02 31.72 32.55
CA THR A 97 -16.66 31.17 32.51
C THR A 97 -16.71 29.65 32.44
N ARG A 98 -16.07 29.05 31.43
CA ARG A 98 -15.81 27.61 31.34
C ARG A 98 -14.33 27.34 31.57
N ILE A 99 -14.00 26.19 32.16
CA ILE A 99 -12.62 25.72 32.25
C ILE A 99 -12.33 24.79 31.08
N GLN A 100 -11.29 25.10 30.32
CA GLN A 100 -10.71 24.22 29.31
C GLN A 100 -9.39 23.67 29.83
N THR A 101 -9.31 22.36 30.02
CA THR A 101 -8.01 21.72 30.23
C THR A 101 -7.23 21.72 28.92
N TRP A 102 -6.02 22.26 28.96
CA TRP A 102 -5.02 22.16 27.90
C TRP A 102 -3.94 21.15 28.30
N SER A 103 -3.68 20.18 27.44
CA SER A 103 -2.70 19.13 27.68
C SER A 103 -1.47 19.37 26.82
N TYR A 104 -0.37 19.76 27.47
CA TYR A 104 0.96 19.80 26.88
C TYR A 104 1.54 18.38 26.95
N PRO A 105 1.83 17.72 25.82
CA PRO A 105 2.33 16.36 25.83
C PRO A 105 3.81 16.31 26.24
N SER A 106 4.18 15.25 26.93
CA SER A 106 5.57 14.84 27.10
C SER A 106 6.18 14.38 25.78
N ARG A 107 7.52 14.23 25.77
CA ARG A 107 8.24 13.67 24.62
C ARG A 107 7.75 12.27 24.22
N ALA A 108 7.43 11.45 25.21
CA ALA A 108 6.92 10.09 24.99
C ALA A 108 5.50 10.09 24.41
N GLU A 109 4.62 10.97 24.89
CA GLU A 109 3.25 11.10 24.38
C GLU A 109 3.22 11.61 22.93
N CYS A 110 4.16 12.46 22.53
CA CYS A 110 4.33 12.83 21.13
C CYS A 110 4.52 11.59 20.23
N LEU A 111 5.36 10.65 20.65
CA LEU A 111 5.67 9.43 19.88
C LEU A 111 4.55 8.39 19.89
N PHE A 112 3.50 8.58 20.69
CA PHE A 112 2.30 7.74 20.57
C PHE A 112 1.61 7.96 19.21
N CYS A 113 1.47 9.22 18.81
CA CYS A 113 0.95 9.57 17.48
C CYS A 113 2.05 9.51 16.42
N HIS A 114 3.23 10.09 16.71
CA HIS A 114 4.38 10.11 15.82
C HIS A 114 5.15 8.79 15.90
N ASN A 115 4.56 7.73 15.35
CA ASN A 115 5.03 6.36 15.46
C ASN A 115 5.62 5.81 14.14
N PRO A 116 6.38 4.69 14.18
CA PRO A 116 7.00 4.12 12.99
C PRO A 116 6.01 3.73 11.86
N PRO A 117 4.86 3.07 12.13
CA PRO A 117 3.87 2.78 11.08
C PRO A 117 3.37 4.01 10.31
N ALA A 118 3.28 5.17 10.99
CA ALA A 118 2.91 6.45 10.39
C ALA A 118 4.09 7.23 9.77
N ASN A 119 5.26 6.59 9.64
CA ASN A 119 6.53 7.21 9.25
C ASN A 119 6.90 8.45 10.09
N TYR A 120 6.47 8.47 11.35
CA TYR A 120 6.59 9.57 12.32
C TYR A 120 5.90 10.88 11.92
N VAL A 121 6.04 11.38 10.70
CA VAL A 121 5.47 12.65 10.25
C VAL A 121 4.05 12.46 9.75
N LEU A 122 3.07 12.97 10.51
CA LEU A 122 1.63 12.77 10.23
C LEU A 122 1.12 13.57 9.03
N GLY A 123 1.92 14.55 8.61
CA GLY A 123 1.74 15.43 7.46
C GLY A 123 2.91 16.43 7.43
N PRO A 124 3.23 17.05 6.28
CA PRO A 124 2.43 17.14 5.05
C PRO A 124 2.45 15.86 4.20
N LYS A 125 1.37 15.66 3.44
CA LYS A 125 1.19 14.61 2.42
C LYS A 125 0.62 15.21 1.13
N THR A 126 0.74 14.50 0.01
CA THR A 126 0.25 14.97 -1.31
C THR A 126 -1.18 15.47 -1.26
N HIS A 127 -2.12 14.66 -0.77
CA HIS A 127 -3.52 15.06 -0.74
C HIS A 127 -3.83 16.21 0.23
N GLN A 128 -3.03 16.40 1.28
CA GLN A 128 -3.19 17.53 2.21
C GLN A 128 -2.63 18.84 1.62
N LEU A 129 -1.60 18.74 0.78
CA LEU A 129 -0.98 19.87 0.09
C LEU A 129 -1.64 20.21 -1.26
N ASN A 130 -2.40 19.29 -1.86
CA ASN A 130 -3.07 19.52 -3.14
C ASN A 130 -4.24 20.50 -2.99
N GLY A 131 -3.94 21.78 -2.89
CA GLY A 131 -4.93 22.83 -2.70
C GLY A 131 -4.28 24.20 -2.75
N ASN A 132 -5.09 25.20 -3.08
CA ASN A 132 -4.62 26.58 -3.17
C ASN A 132 -4.37 27.17 -1.79
N PHE A 133 -3.22 27.81 -1.63
CA PHE A 133 -2.86 28.59 -0.46
C PHE A 133 -2.45 30.00 -0.85
N THR A 134 -2.87 30.98 -0.05
CA THR A 134 -2.47 32.38 -0.26
C THR A 134 -1.27 32.69 0.63
N TYR A 135 -0.13 32.95 0.02
CA TYR A 135 1.14 33.24 0.69
C TYR A 135 1.17 34.70 1.15
N PRO A 136 0.97 35.01 2.45
CA PRO A 136 0.73 36.38 2.90
C PRO A 136 1.89 37.34 2.63
N SER A 137 3.13 36.82 2.64
CA SER A 137 4.34 37.60 2.36
C SER A 137 4.41 38.13 0.93
N THR A 138 3.75 37.46 -0.03
CA THR A 138 3.77 37.84 -1.45
C THR A 138 2.39 38.23 -1.98
N GLY A 139 1.32 37.90 -1.27
CA GLY A 139 -0.07 38.06 -1.72
C GLY A 139 -0.48 37.12 -2.85
N ARG A 140 0.37 36.17 -3.25
CA ARG A 140 0.09 35.22 -4.33
C ARG A 140 -0.72 34.04 -3.80
N THR A 141 -1.66 33.57 -4.62
CA THR A 141 -2.39 32.31 -4.40
C THR A 141 -1.93 31.30 -5.43
N ASP A 142 -1.50 30.13 -4.98
CA ASP A 142 -1.10 29.01 -5.85
C ASP A 142 -1.32 27.68 -5.13
N ASN A 143 -1.27 26.57 -5.87
CA ASN A 143 -1.31 25.24 -5.29
C ASN A 143 -0.04 25.02 -4.45
N GLN A 144 -0.17 24.44 -3.24
CA GLN A 144 0.98 24.27 -2.36
C GLN A 144 1.99 23.27 -2.91
N LEU A 145 1.55 22.20 -3.61
CA LEU A 145 2.45 21.25 -4.28
C LEU A 145 3.28 21.96 -5.35
N ARG A 146 2.63 22.76 -6.20
CA ARG A 146 3.30 23.59 -7.21
C ARG A 146 4.31 24.53 -6.56
N THR A 147 3.94 25.17 -5.46
CA THR A 147 4.84 26.08 -4.76
C THR A 147 6.05 25.34 -4.18
N PHE A 148 5.86 24.18 -3.57
CA PHE A 148 6.96 23.37 -3.03
C PHE A 148 7.88 22.89 -4.16
N ASN A 149 7.30 22.48 -5.29
CA ASN A 149 8.03 22.10 -6.50
C ASN A 149 8.90 23.25 -7.02
N HIS A 150 8.33 24.45 -7.18
CA HIS A 150 9.04 25.64 -7.64
C HIS A 150 10.10 26.16 -6.66
N LEU A 151 9.94 25.87 -5.35
CA LEU A 151 10.96 26.17 -4.35
C LEU A 151 12.11 25.13 -4.35
N GLY A 152 12.00 24.07 -5.16
CA GLY A 152 12.98 22.99 -5.21
C GLY A 152 12.93 22.10 -3.97
N MET A 153 11.82 22.07 -3.23
CA MET A 153 11.71 21.32 -1.97
C MET A 153 11.32 19.85 -2.16
N LEU A 154 10.92 19.42 -3.37
CA LEU A 154 10.45 18.06 -3.64
C LEU A 154 11.48 17.27 -4.45
N ASN A 155 11.67 16.00 -4.08
CA ASN A 155 12.44 15.02 -4.83
C ASN A 155 11.68 13.68 -4.90
N PRO A 156 11.34 13.15 -6.09
CA PRO A 156 11.52 13.81 -7.38
C PRO A 156 10.70 15.10 -7.47
N SER A 157 11.06 15.97 -8.42
CA SER A 157 10.21 17.10 -8.78
C SER A 157 8.90 16.59 -9.37
N LEU A 158 7.79 17.22 -9.01
CA LEU A 158 6.46 16.89 -9.50
C LEU A 158 6.24 17.45 -10.91
N ASP A 159 5.70 16.62 -11.82
CA ASP A 159 5.08 17.14 -13.05
C ASP A 159 3.77 17.86 -12.68
N GLU A 160 3.75 19.17 -12.88
CA GLU A 160 2.61 20.00 -12.52
C GLU A 160 1.35 19.70 -13.32
N ALA A 161 1.49 19.03 -14.48
CA ALA A 161 0.35 18.55 -15.25
C ALA A 161 -0.44 17.45 -14.51
N GLU A 162 0.18 16.77 -13.54
CA GLU A 162 -0.45 15.71 -12.73
C GLU A 162 -1.22 16.24 -11.52
N ILE A 163 -0.97 17.48 -11.08
CA ILE A 163 -1.65 18.05 -9.89
C ILE A 163 -3.18 17.85 -9.90
N PRO A 164 -3.91 18.03 -11.03
CA PRO A 164 -5.35 17.80 -11.07
C PRO A 164 -5.79 16.34 -10.94
N THR A 165 -4.89 15.36 -11.16
CA THR A 165 -5.19 13.92 -11.04
C THR A 165 -4.88 13.38 -9.65
N LEU A 166 -4.04 14.07 -8.87
CA LEU A 166 -3.70 13.72 -7.50
C LEU A 166 -4.91 13.89 -6.57
N LEU A 167 -5.05 12.98 -5.60
CA LEU A 167 -6.07 13.11 -4.55
C LEU A 167 -5.94 14.45 -3.82
N GLN A 168 -7.07 14.99 -3.38
CA GLN A 168 -7.15 16.23 -2.62
C GLN A 168 -8.01 16.02 -1.37
N SER A 169 -7.46 16.33 -0.20
CA SER A 169 -8.24 16.44 1.02
C SER A 169 -8.99 17.76 1.07
N VAL A 170 -10.18 17.71 1.65
CA VAL A 170 -11.06 18.88 1.77
C VAL A 170 -11.53 19.05 3.20
N ALA A 171 -11.88 20.29 3.54
CA ALA A 171 -12.45 20.57 4.85
C ALA A 171 -13.76 19.82 5.03
N VAL A 172 -14.02 19.35 6.25
CA VAL A 172 -15.27 18.66 6.55
C VAL A 172 -16.48 19.56 6.29
N THR A 173 -16.33 20.89 6.28
CA THR A 173 -17.39 21.87 6.01
C THR A 173 -17.56 22.22 4.53
N ASP A 174 -16.69 21.76 3.62
CA ASP A 174 -16.76 22.10 2.20
C ASP A 174 -17.85 21.29 1.49
N THR A 175 -19.05 21.86 1.37
CA THR A 175 -20.21 21.21 0.76
C THR A 175 -20.14 21.05 -0.76
N THR A 176 -19.08 21.54 -1.42
CA THR A 176 -18.89 21.35 -2.86
C THR A 176 -18.38 19.94 -3.21
N HIS A 177 -17.89 19.20 -2.21
CA HIS A 177 -17.42 17.82 -2.35
C HIS A 177 -18.41 16.81 -1.75
N PRO A 178 -18.44 15.56 -2.26
CA PRO A 178 -19.27 14.50 -1.70
C PRO A 178 -19.02 14.28 -0.21
N ILE A 179 -20.08 13.96 0.53
CA ILE A 179 -20.01 13.79 2.00
C ILE A 179 -18.98 12.75 2.43
N GLN A 180 -18.89 11.62 1.71
CA GLN A 180 -17.90 10.58 1.93
C GLN A 180 -16.46 11.10 1.74
N HIS A 181 -16.22 11.93 0.74
CA HIS A 181 -14.89 12.50 0.47
C HIS A 181 -14.44 13.45 1.60
N ARG A 182 -15.36 14.31 2.05
CA ARG A 182 -15.15 15.21 3.21
C ARG A 182 -14.88 14.42 4.48
N MET A 183 -15.68 13.39 4.74
CA MET A 183 -15.55 12.59 5.96
C MET A 183 -14.26 11.76 5.95
N ARG A 184 -13.90 11.14 4.82
CA ARG A 184 -12.66 10.37 4.68
C ARG A 184 -11.42 11.27 4.76
N SER A 185 -11.47 12.51 4.26
CA SER A 185 -10.39 13.49 4.46
C SER A 185 -10.15 13.78 5.95
N TRP A 186 -11.24 13.89 6.71
CA TRP A 186 -11.17 14.12 8.15
C TRP A 186 -10.69 12.88 8.92
N ILE A 187 -11.19 11.69 8.57
CA ILE A 187 -10.76 10.42 9.18
C ILE A 187 -9.27 10.20 8.96
N ASP A 188 -8.74 10.44 7.76
CA ASP A 188 -7.30 10.34 7.51
C ASP A 188 -6.49 11.27 8.42
N SER A 189 -6.86 12.54 8.46
CA SER A 189 -6.11 13.57 9.18
C SER A 189 -6.12 13.37 10.71
N ASN A 190 -7.10 12.65 11.25
CA ASN A 190 -7.31 12.50 12.69
C ASN A 190 -7.12 11.07 13.21
N CYS A 191 -7.17 10.05 12.34
CA CYS A 191 -7.16 8.65 12.74
C CYS A 191 -6.03 7.82 12.09
N SER A 192 -5.55 8.18 10.89
CA SER A 192 -4.65 7.33 10.10
C SER A 192 -3.32 7.04 10.77
N GLN A 193 -2.86 7.91 11.67
CA GLN A 193 -1.63 7.68 12.43
C GLN A 193 -1.68 6.45 13.35
N CYS A 194 -2.88 6.03 13.76
CA CYS A 194 -3.07 4.84 14.59
C CYS A 194 -3.79 3.72 13.83
N HIS A 195 -4.82 4.06 13.07
CA HIS A 195 -5.67 3.13 12.34
C HIS A 195 -5.13 2.96 10.92
N ARG A 196 -4.13 2.09 10.77
CA ARG A 196 -3.48 1.70 9.51
C ARG A 196 -2.77 0.35 9.72
N PRO A 197 -2.35 -0.36 8.65
CA PRO A 197 -1.53 -1.57 8.80
C PRO A 197 -0.28 -1.32 9.66
N GLY A 198 -0.04 -2.21 10.62
CA GLY A 198 1.04 -2.10 11.61
C GLY A 198 0.82 -1.04 12.71
N GLY A 199 -0.24 -0.24 12.64
CA GLY A 199 -0.58 0.78 13.63
C GLY A 199 -1.18 0.21 14.92
N PHE A 200 -1.25 1.05 15.96
CA PHE A 200 -1.79 0.67 17.27
C PHE A 200 -3.31 0.60 17.34
N GLY A 201 -4.00 1.24 16.40
CA GLY A 201 -5.45 1.31 16.34
C GLY A 201 -6.06 0.02 15.78
N PRO A 202 -7.15 -0.51 16.35
CA PRO A 202 -7.75 -1.72 15.85
C PRO A 202 -8.46 -1.54 14.50
N GLY A 203 -8.38 -2.58 13.68
CA GLY A 203 -9.46 -3.10 12.83
C GLY A 203 -9.92 -2.30 11.60
N TYR A 204 -9.38 -1.12 11.31
CA TYR A 204 -9.66 -0.42 10.05
C TYR A 204 -8.48 0.44 9.60
N ASP A 205 -8.40 0.72 8.30
CA ASP A 205 -7.38 1.58 7.70
C ASP A 205 -7.96 2.95 7.35
N ALA A 206 -7.60 3.96 8.13
CA ALA A 206 -8.11 5.32 8.00
C ALA A 206 -7.42 6.15 6.91
N ARG A 207 -6.39 5.63 6.22
CA ARG A 207 -5.62 6.38 5.22
C ARG A 207 -6.52 6.79 4.04
N PHE A 208 -6.43 8.06 3.62
CA PHE A 208 -7.36 8.63 2.63
C PHE A 208 -7.27 7.94 1.26
N TYR A 209 -6.06 7.53 0.90
CA TYR A 209 -5.74 6.88 -0.36
C TYR A 209 -6.04 5.37 -0.36
N THR A 210 -6.33 4.75 0.79
CA THR A 210 -6.81 3.37 0.84
C THR A 210 -8.24 3.32 0.30
N PRO A 211 -8.55 2.56 -0.77
CA PRO A 211 -9.91 2.46 -1.30
C PRO A 211 -10.92 2.12 -0.19
N LEU A 212 -12.11 2.74 -0.19
CA LEU A 212 -13.08 2.59 0.91
C LEU A 212 -13.43 1.12 1.20
N ALA A 213 -13.51 0.30 0.16
CA ALA A 213 -13.76 -1.14 0.26
C ALA A 213 -12.74 -1.87 1.13
N ASP A 214 -11.49 -1.40 1.12
CA ASP A 214 -10.36 -2.03 1.81
C ASP A 214 -10.10 -1.40 3.19
N GLN A 215 -10.81 -0.32 3.53
CA GLN A 215 -10.63 0.35 4.81
C GLN A 215 -11.19 -0.46 5.97
N ASN A 216 -12.06 -1.45 5.75
CA ASN A 216 -12.85 -2.12 6.79
C ASN A 216 -13.61 -1.14 7.72
N LEU A 217 -13.99 0.02 7.18
CA LEU A 217 -14.62 1.09 7.94
C LEU A 217 -16.15 0.92 7.98
N ILE A 218 -16.73 0.63 6.82
CA ILE A 218 -18.18 0.47 6.63
C ILE A 218 -18.63 -0.90 7.16
N ASN A 219 -19.81 -0.95 7.75
CA ASN A 219 -20.41 -2.13 8.41
C ASN A 219 -19.67 -2.64 9.66
N THR A 220 -18.46 -2.16 9.92
CA THR A 220 -17.67 -2.49 11.13
C THR A 220 -17.68 -1.34 12.13
N TYR A 221 -17.22 -0.15 11.73
CA TYR A 221 -17.08 1.03 12.61
C TYR A 221 -18.06 2.15 12.28
N VAL A 222 -18.51 2.20 11.03
CA VAL A 222 -19.56 3.08 10.53
C VAL A 222 -20.70 2.19 10.05
N GLN A 223 -21.81 2.19 10.77
CA GLN A 223 -23.01 1.46 10.41
C GLN A 223 -24.02 2.46 9.87
N PHE A 224 -24.26 2.42 8.56
CA PHE A 224 -25.24 3.30 7.96
C PHE A 224 -26.60 3.10 8.63
N ARG A 225 -27.28 4.22 8.89
CA ARG A 225 -28.58 4.33 9.55
C ARG A 225 -28.62 3.81 10.99
N ASP A 226 -27.48 3.46 11.59
CA ASP A 226 -27.38 3.04 12.98
C ASP A 226 -26.32 3.88 13.72
N ILE A 227 -26.73 5.05 14.21
CA ILE A 227 -25.86 5.90 15.03
C ILE A 227 -25.42 5.17 16.32
N PRO A 228 -26.32 4.51 17.09
CA PRO A 228 -25.91 3.68 18.24
C PRO A 228 -24.89 2.58 17.90
N GLY A 229 -25.06 1.90 16.75
CA GLY A 229 -24.15 0.85 16.27
C GLY A 229 -22.83 1.37 15.66
N SER A 230 -22.78 2.65 15.27
CA SER A 230 -21.59 3.27 14.68
C SER A 230 -20.54 3.62 15.73
N LEU A 231 -19.66 2.67 16.04
CA LEU A 231 -18.59 2.82 17.03
C LEU A 231 -17.69 4.04 16.78
N LEU A 232 -17.41 4.37 15.51
CA LEU A 232 -16.64 5.57 15.16
C LEU A 232 -17.30 6.82 15.75
N TYR A 233 -18.61 6.98 15.52
CA TYR A 233 -19.38 8.11 16.05
C TYR A 233 -19.44 8.08 17.58
N GLN A 234 -19.73 6.93 18.19
CA GLN A 234 -19.85 6.83 19.65
C GLN A 234 -18.56 7.28 20.34
N ARG A 235 -17.40 6.84 19.85
CA ARG A 235 -16.09 7.14 20.47
C ARG A 235 -15.62 8.56 20.14
N ASP A 236 -15.82 9.03 18.91
CA ASP A 236 -15.41 10.39 18.53
C ASP A 236 -16.36 11.48 19.07
N ASN A 237 -17.57 11.12 19.45
CA ASN A 237 -18.50 12.02 20.15
C ASN A 237 -18.39 11.95 21.69
N ALA A 238 -17.56 11.06 22.24
CA ALA A 238 -17.35 10.90 23.68
C ALA A 238 -16.19 11.74 24.22
N LEU A 239 -16.27 12.09 25.50
CA LEU A 239 -15.21 12.74 26.29
C LEU A 239 -14.81 11.93 27.54
N ASP A 240 -15.48 10.82 27.81
CA ASP A 240 -15.17 9.91 28.91
C ASP A 240 -14.05 8.92 28.51
N ALA A 241 -13.91 7.82 29.27
CA ALA A 241 -12.90 6.80 29.04
C ALA A 241 -12.99 6.11 27.66
N THR A 242 -14.11 6.25 26.95
CA THR A 242 -14.32 5.67 25.62
C THR A 242 -13.91 6.59 24.47
N LYS A 243 -13.49 7.82 24.77
CA LYS A 243 -13.14 8.82 23.75
C LYS A 243 -12.06 8.34 22.79
N MET A 244 -12.17 8.76 21.53
CA MET A 244 -11.10 8.69 20.54
C MET A 244 -10.77 10.07 19.98
N PRO A 245 -9.48 10.40 19.78
CA PRO A 245 -8.32 9.66 20.28
C PRO A 245 -8.28 9.63 21.83
N PRO A 246 -7.61 8.64 22.45
CA PRO A 246 -7.62 8.45 23.91
C PRO A 246 -6.81 9.53 24.65
N LEU A 247 -5.92 10.23 23.93
CA LEU A 247 -5.06 11.29 24.45
C LEU A 247 -5.44 12.63 23.83
N ALA A 248 -5.14 13.72 24.55
CA ALA A 248 -5.22 15.10 24.07
C ALA A 248 -6.57 15.54 23.46
N LYS A 249 -7.67 14.82 23.76
CA LYS A 249 -9.03 15.20 23.38
C LYS A 249 -9.82 15.66 24.59
N ASN A 250 -10.18 16.95 24.58
CA ASN A 250 -10.93 17.61 25.66
C ASN A 250 -12.21 18.31 25.16
N MET A 251 -12.52 18.20 23.86
CA MET A 251 -13.75 18.68 23.26
C MET A 251 -14.14 17.83 22.05
N VAL A 252 -15.41 17.86 21.68
CA VAL A 252 -15.93 17.21 20.47
C VAL A 252 -15.76 18.17 19.29
N HIS A 253 -15.34 17.63 18.13
CA HIS A 253 -15.33 18.40 16.89
C HIS A 253 -16.71 18.33 16.23
N GLU A 254 -17.61 19.23 16.66
CA GLU A 254 -19.03 19.20 16.28
C GLU A 254 -19.26 19.19 14.77
N ALA A 255 -18.52 19.98 14.00
CA ALA A 255 -18.66 20.01 12.54
C ALA A 255 -18.35 18.66 11.87
N ALA A 256 -17.36 17.90 12.38
CA ALA A 256 -17.10 16.56 11.87
C ALA A 256 -18.16 15.55 12.35
N MET A 257 -18.63 15.66 13.59
CA MET A 257 -19.69 14.78 14.09
C MET A 257 -21.03 15.03 13.37
N ASP A 258 -21.33 16.27 12.98
CA ASP A 258 -22.46 16.61 12.12
C ASP A 258 -22.36 15.90 10.77
N VAL A 259 -21.18 15.95 10.14
CA VAL A 259 -20.93 15.31 8.84
C VAL A 259 -20.94 13.78 8.97
N LEU A 260 -20.39 13.23 10.05
CA LEU A 260 -20.44 11.80 10.31
C LEU A 260 -21.88 11.33 10.53
N ARG A 261 -22.70 12.06 11.28
CA ARG A 261 -24.15 11.77 11.42
C ARG A 261 -24.86 11.81 10.08
N GLN A 262 -24.57 12.81 9.26
CA GLN A 262 -25.15 12.93 7.92
C GLN A 262 -24.67 11.80 7.01
N TRP A 263 -23.40 11.39 7.10
CA TRP A 263 -22.86 10.28 6.33
C TRP A 263 -23.51 8.97 6.75
N ILE A 264 -23.58 8.67 8.05
CA ILE A 264 -24.34 7.55 8.61
C ILE A 264 -25.81 7.60 8.15
N ALA A 265 -26.41 8.78 8.08
CA ALA A 265 -27.77 8.97 7.60
C ALA A 265 -27.91 8.92 6.06
N SER A 266 -26.85 8.66 5.29
CA SER A 266 -26.95 8.55 3.83
C SER A 266 -27.93 7.44 3.43
N PRO A 267 -28.65 7.59 2.30
CA PRO A 267 -29.55 6.55 1.84
C PRO A 267 -28.77 5.28 1.46
N LEU A 268 -29.49 4.17 1.29
CA LEU A 268 -28.95 2.97 0.65
C LEU A 268 -28.66 3.29 -0.82
N GLU A 269 -27.42 3.09 -1.25
CA GLU A 269 -26.93 3.40 -2.59
C GLU A 269 -26.16 2.22 -3.17
N VAL A 270 -26.23 2.07 -4.49
CA VAL A 270 -25.33 1.18 -5.24
C VAL A 270 -23.96 1.84 -5.33
N LEU A 271 -22.93 1.15 -4.84
CA LEU A 271 -21.53 1.59 -4.91
C LEU A 271 -20.88 1.19 -6.23
N SER A 272 -21.17 -0.01 -6.71
CA SER A 272 -20.58 -0.55 -7.93
C SER A 272 -21.45 -1.65 -8.54
N VAL A 273 -21.35 -1.78 -9.87
CA VAL A 273 -21.94 -2.86 -10.65
C VAL A 273 -20.86 -3.40 -11.58
N TYR A 274 -20.68 -4.72 -11.62
CA TYR A 274 -19.61 -5.36 -12.39
C TYR A 274 -19.96 -6.82 -12.74
N PHE A 275 -19.30 -7.41 -13.75
CA PHE A 275 -19.48 -8.83 -14.08
C PHE A 275 -18.95 -9.74 -12.98
N TYR A 276 -19.71 -10.79 -12.71
CA TYR A 276 -19.41 -11.82 -11.73
C TYR A 276 -19.43 -13.16 -12.45
N GLN A 277 -18.33 -13.92 -12.48
CA GLN A 277 -18.19 -15.22 -13.17
C GLN A 277 -18.27 -15.19 -14.71
N ASP A 278 -19.23 -14.48 -15.29
CA ASP A 278 -19.41 -14.33 -16.74
C ASP A 278 -20.18 -13.05 -17.11
N ASN A 279 -20.42 -12.84 -18.40
CA ASN A 279 -21.09 -11.64 -18.92
C ASN A 279 -22.63 -11.64 -18.76
N SER A 280 -23.21 -12.66 -18.13
CA SER A 280 -24.64 -12.77 -17.82
C SER A 280 -24.94 -12.67 -16.33
N HIS A 281 -23.92 -12.48 -15.49
CA HIS A 281 -24.08 -12.31 -14.06
C HIS A 281 -23.43 -11.00 -13.59
N LEU A 282 -24.17 -10.18 -12.86
CA LEU A 282 -23.72 -8.89 -12.34
C LEU A 282 -23.72 -8.89 -10.82
N ALA A 283 -22.60 -8.56 -10.19
CA ALA A 283 -22.62 -8.20 -8.78
C ALA A 283 -23.00 -6.73 -8.63
N VAL A 284 -23.95 -6.47 -7.74
CA VAL A 284 -24.41 -5.14 -7.35
C VAL A 284 -24.07 -4.97 -5.88
N ARG A 285 -23.08 -4.12 -5.60
CA ARG A 285 -22.62 -3.84 -4.24
C ARG A 285 -23.27 -2.59 -3.71
N PHE A 286 -23.79 -2.65 -2.48
CA PHE A 286 -24.43 -1.55 -1.79
C PHE A 286 -23.53 -0.96 -0.70
N ASN A 287 -23.84 0.27 -0.26
CA ASN A 287 -23.11 0.92 0.84
C ASN A 287 -23.47 0.36 2.23
N SER A 288 -24.40 -0.58 2.34
CA SER A 288 -24.83 -1.22 3.59
C SER A 288 -25.31 -2.64 3.32
N HIS A 289 -25.36 -3.47 4.35
CA HIS A 289 -26.03 -4.77 4.29
C HIS A 289 -27.49 -4.60 3.82
N VAL A 290 -27.92 -5.46 2.90
CA VAL A 290 -29.26 -5.42 2.30
C VAL A 290 -30.15 -6.52 2.86
N ASN A 291 -31.44 -6.23 3.01
CA ASN A 291 -32.43 -7.18 3.48
C ASN A 291 -32.74 -8.20 2.36
N PRO A 292 -32.40 -9.50 2.56
CA PRO A 292 -32.58 -10.51 1.52
C PRO A 292 -34.01 -10.60 1.00
N ALA A 293 -35.02 -10.37 1.85
CA ALA A 293 -36.43 -10.45 1.46
C ALA A 293 -36.82 -9.44 0.36
N THR A 294 -36.08 -8.33 0.25
CA THR A 294 -36.30 -7.29 -0.77
C THR A 294 -35.23 -7.32 -1.86
N ALA A 295 -34.01 -7.72 -1.50
CA ALA A 295 -32.85 -7.72 -2.39
C ALA A 295 -32.86 -8.87 -3.42
N THR A 296 -33.51 -10.00 -3.10
CA THR A 296 -33.60 -11.16 -4.02
C THR A 296 -34.84 -11.13 -4.93
N VAL A 297 -35.52 -9.98 -5.03
CA VAL A 297 -36.68 -9.82 -5.91
C VAL A 297 -36.19 -9.29 -7.25
N ALA A 298 -36.10 -10.13 -8.29
CA ALA A 298 -35.53 -9.72 -9.59
C ALA A 298 -36.23 -8.50 -10.22
N SER A 299 -37.55 -8.33 -10.02
CA SER A 299 -38.30 -7.16 -10.52
C SER A 299 -37.93 -5.84 -9.86
N ASN A 300 -37.09 -5.86 -8.82
CA ASN A 300 -36.53 -4.67 -8.19
C ASN A 300 -35.33 -4.10 -8.96
N TYR A 301 -34.88 -4.79 -10.01
CA TYR A 301 -33.75 -4.39 -10.85
C TYR A 301 -34.20 -4.26 -12.31
N SER A 302 -33.71 -3.24 -13.00
CA SER A 302 -33.83 -3.13 -14.45
C SER A 302 -32.56 -2.56 -15.06
N LEU A 303 -32.20 -3.06 -16.24
CA LEU A 303 -31.11 -2.56 -17.04
C LEU A 303 -31.66 -1.77 -18.22
N ASP A 304 -30.90 -0.79 -18.70
CA ASP A 304 -31.22 -0.06 -19.92
C ASP A 304 -30.96 -0.91 -21.17
N GLN A 305 -31.15 -0.33 -22.35
CA GLN A 305 -30.78 -0.95 -23.64
C GLN A 305 -31.43 -2.31 -23.90
N ASN A 306 -32.68 -2.49 -23.43
CA ASN A 306 -33.49 -3.70 -23.56
C ASN A 306 -32.85 -4.96 -22.93
N GLN A 307 -31.93 -4.78 -21.98
CA GLN A 307 -31.38 -5.88 -21.20
C GLN A 307 -32.38 -6.28 -20.10
N VAL A 308 -32.43 -7.57 -19.79
CA VAL A 308 -33.43 -8.14 -18.88
C VAL A 308 -32.71 -8.77 -17.70
N VAL A 309 -33.19 -8.50 -16.48
CA VAL A 309 -32.79 -9.21 -15.25
C VAL A 309 -33.81 -10.32 -15.00
N THR A 310 -33.36 -11.56 -14.95
CA THR A 310 -34.23 -12.75 -14.75
C THR A 310 -34.20 -13.28 -13.33
N GLU A 311 -33.11 -13.05 -12.61
CA GLU A 311 -32.91 -13.56 -11.25
C GLU A 311 -32.08 -12.59 -10.42
N ALA A 312 -32.28 -12.60 -9.10
CA ALA A 312 -31.46 -11.88 -8.13
C ALA A 312 -31.25 -12.76 -6.89
N VAL A 313 -30.00 -13.02 -6.52
CA VAL A 313 -29.63 -13.83 -5.36
C VAL A 313 -28.63 -13.10 -4.48
N MET A 314 -28.63 -13.37 -3.18
CA MET A 314 -27.59 -12.85 -2.30
C MET A 314 -26.24 -13.51 -2.62
N SER A 315 -25.17 -12.72 -2.59
CA SER A 315 -23.80 -13.26 -2.56
C SER A 315 -23.43 -13.76 -1.16
N SER A 316 -22.20 -14.26 -0.97
CA SER A 316 -21.65 -14.51 0.37
C SER A 316 -21.46 -13.23 1.19
N GLU A 317 -21.24 -12.10 0.51
CA GLU A 317 -21.16 -10.79 1.14
C GLU A 317 -22.57 -10.20 1.36
N PRO A 318 -22.92 -9.80 2.59
CA PRO A 318 -24.26 -9.34 2.95
C PRO A 318 -24.64 -7.97 2.35
N ASP A 319 -23.69 -7.26 1.75
CA ASP A 319 -23.89 -5.98 1.04
C ASP A 319 -24.00 -6.16 -0.48
N THR A 320 -23.96 -7.40 -1.00
CA THR A 320 -23.83 -7.66 -2.44
C THR A 320 -24.89 -8.66 -2.95
N VAL A 321 -25.52 -8.29 -4.06
CA VAL A 321 -26.52 -9.10 -4.77
C VAL A 321 -25.97 -9.49 -6.14
N ILE A 322 -26.11 -10.76 -6.51
CA ILE A 322 -25.80 -11.26 -7.86
C ILE A 322 -27.08 -11.29 -8.68
N LEU A 323 -27.09 -10.57 -9.79
CA LEU A 323 -28.17 -10.56 -10.77
C LEU A 323 -27.82 -11.48 -11.92
N THR A 324 -28.77 -12.29 -12.38
CA THR A 324 -28.69 -12.98 -13.67
C THR A 324 -29.40 -12.12 -14.70
N SER A 325 -28.71 -11.74 -15.77
CA SER A 325 -29.23 -10.90 -16.85
C SER A 325 -29.09 -11.56 -18.22
N SER A 326 -29.68 -10.94 -19.24
CA SER A 326 -29.22 -11.16 -20.62
C SER A 326 -27.73 -10.81 -20.74
N PRO A 327 -26.96 -11.52 -21.59
CA PRO A 327 -25.52 -11.25 -21.74
C PRO A 327 -25.25 -9.80 -22.14
N LEU A 328 -24.38 -9.12 -21.39
CA LEU A 328 -23.93 -7.77 -21.72
C LEU A 328 -22.61 -7.79 -22.51
N VAL A 329 -22.30 -6.66 -23.15
CA VAL A 329 -21.06 -6.48 -23.91
C VAL A 329 -20.00 -5.87 -22.99
N GLU A 330 -18.85 -6.53 -22.90
CA GLU A 330 -17.72 -6.03 -22.11
C GLU A 330 -17.19 -4.69 -22.62
N GLY A 331 -16.83 -3.80 -21.69
CA GLY A 331 -16.36 -2.44 -21.98
C GLY A 331 -17.48 -1.48 -22.40
N PHE A 332 -18.73 -1.94 -22.48
CA PHE A 332 -19.85 -1.11 -22.91
C PHE A 332 -20.55 -0.44 -21.70
N PRO A 333 -20.96 0.85 -21.80
CA PRO A 333 -21.67 1.53 -20.73
C PRO A 333 -23.14 1.10 -20.66
N TYR A 334 -23.62 0.85 -19.45
CA TYR A 334 -25.01 0.53 -19.12
C TYR A 334 -25.48 1.33 -17.89
N SER A 335 -26.77 1.24 -17.59
CA SER A 335 -27.35 1.82 -16.40
C SER A 335 -28.25 0.81 -15.68
N LEU A 336 -27.97 0.57 -14.40
CA LEU A 336 -28.80 -0.25 -13.51
C LEU A 336 -29.76 0.65 -12.73
N SER A 337 -31.05 0.37 -12.80
CA SER A 337 -32.06 0.99 -11.93
C SER A 337 -32.49 0.01 -10.86
N THR A 338 -32.56 0.48 -9.61
CA THR A 338 -33.01 -0.29 -8.45
C THR A 338 -34.27 0.33 -7.85
N ARG A 339 -35.16 -0.49 -7.29
CA ARG A 339 -36.34 -0.05 -6.53
C ARG A 339 -36.65 -0.99 -5.38
N ASP A 340 -37.29 -0.48 -4.33
CA ASP A 340 -37.85 -1.28 -3.24
C ASP A 340 -36.88 -2.18 -2.46
N ILE A 341 -35.57 -2.06 -2.66
CA ILE A 341 -34.52 -2.76 -1.89
C ILE A 341 -34.35 -2.05 -0.54
N GLN A 342 -34.34 -2.80 0.55
CA GLN A 342 -34.16 -2.27 1.90
C GLN A 342 -32.79 -2.65 2.47
N ASP A 343 -32.24 -1.80 3.33
CA ASP A 343 -31.10 -2.15 4.18
C ASP A 343 -31.55 -3.00 5.40
N THR A 344 -30.59 -3.53 6.16
CA THR A 344 -30.88 -4.27 7.42
C THR A 344 -30.84 -3.39 8.68
N ALA A 345 -30.78 -2.06 8.55
CA ALA A 345 -30.63 -1.19 9.70
C ALA A 345 -31.91 -1.14 10.56
N PRO A 346 -31.81 -0.84 11.87
CA PRO A 346 -32.99 -0.72 12.75
C PRO A 346 -34.02 0.29 12.26
N SER A 347 -33.58 1.35 11.58
CA SER A 347 -34.44 2.27 10.83
C SER A 347 -34.25 2.06 9.32
N ALA A 348 -34.75 0.91 8.83
CA ALA A 348 -34.52 0.49 7.46
C ALA A 348 -35.03 1.52 6.44
N ASN A 349 -34.17 1.93 5.52
CA ASN A 349 -34.56 2.72 4.36
C ASN A 349 -34.72 1.83 3.14
N THR A 350 -35.68 2.19 2.30
CA THR A 350 -35.81 1.66 0.94
C THR A 350 -34.95 2.52 0.00
N VAL A 351 -34.18 1.90 -0.90
CA VAL A 351 -33.47 2.61 -1.98
C VAL A 351 -34.48 3.53 -2.69
N TRP A 352 -34.08 4.79 -2.89
CA TRP A 352 -34.92 5.78 -3.57
C TRP A 352 -35.38 5.26 -4.93
N LEU A 353 -36.67 5.43 -5.22
CA LEU A 353 -37.31 5.01 -6.47
C LEU A 353 -36.48 5.42 -7.69
N ASP A 354 -36.14 4.43 -8.53
CA ASP A 354 -35.68 4.61 -9.91
C ASP A 354 -34.36 5.41 -10.06
N ARG A 355 -33.43 5.30 -9.09
CA ARG A 355 -32.08 5.82 -9.29
C ARG A 355 -31.32 4.95 -10.30
N ALA A 356 -31.09 5.52 -11.47
CA ALA A 356 -30.23 4.97 -12.52
C ALA A 356 -28.74 5.14 -12.12
N THR A 357 -28.06 4.02 -11.92
CA THR A 357 -26.63 3.93 -11.59
C THR A 357 -25.85 3.56 -12.85
N PRO A 358 -25.09 4.50 -13.46
CA PRO A 358 -24.28 4.18 -14.62
C PRO A 358 -23.09 3.29 -14.24
N PHE A 359 -22.75 2.34 -15.10
CA PHE A 359 -21.56 1.50 -14.96
C PHE A 359 -21.03 1.10 -16.34
N VAL A 360 -19.77 0.67 -16.40
CA VAL A 360 -19.21 -0.01 -17.56
C VAL A 360 -19.29 -1.50 -17.26
N ALA A 361 -19.91 -2.28 -18.16
CA ALA A 361 -19.98 -3.72 -18.00
C ALA A 361 -18.59 -4.33 -18.21
N GLN A 362 -17.94 -4.63 -17.10
CA GLN A 362 -16.61 -5.22 -17.06
C GLN A 362 -16.55 -6.07 -15.80
N PHE A 363 -15.70 -7.09 -15.77
CA PHE A 363 -15.48 -7.86 -14.55
C PHE A 363 -15.08 -6.94 -13.42
N ALA A 364 -15.55 -7.25 -12.19
CA ALA A 364 -14.87 -6.70 -11.05
C ALA A 364 -13.43 -7.12 -11.26
N PRO A 365 -12.51 -6.18 -11.23
CA PRO A 365 -11.14 -6.58 -11.17
C PRO A 365 -11.01 -7.40 -9.87
N ALA A 366 -10.63 -8.67 -9.96
CA ALA A 366 -10.76 -9.60 -8.83
C ALA A 366 -9.98 -9.05 -7.62
N PRO A 367 -10.60 -8.85 -6.43
CA PRO A 367 -9.85 -8.52 -5.23
C PRO A 367 -9.06 -9.76 -4.82
N VAL A 368 -7.83 -9.88 -5.32
CA VAL A 368 -6.83 -10.75 -4.72
C VAL A 368 -6.43 -10.10 -3.41
N THR A 369 -6.80 -10.73 -2.30
CA THR A 369 -6.52 -10.25 -0.94
C THR A 369 -5.18 -10.76 -0.40
N HIS A 370 -4.41 -11.45 -1.26
CA HIS A 370 -3.05 -11.90 -1.05
C HIS A 370 -2.39 -12.15 -2.42
N TRP A 371 -1.10 -11.81 -2.59
CA TRP A 371 -0.31 -12.17 -3.78
C TRP A 371 1.19 -12.12 -3.49
N LEU A 372 2.00 -12.81 -4.32
CA LEU A 372 3.46 -12.67 -4.33
C LEU A 372 3.82 -11.36 -5.04
N ALA A 373 4.47 -10.45 -4.32
CA ALA A 373 4.66 -9.07 -4.79
C ALA A 373 5.96 -8.81 -5.53
N ASN A 374 6.95 -9.70 -5.41
CA ASN A 374 8.24 -9.57 -6.05
C ASN A 374 8.98 -10.91 -6.16
N LEU A 375 9.90 -10.94 -7.12
CA LEU A 375 11.00 -11.90 -7.19
C LEU A 375 12.26 -11.26 -6.60
N SER A 376 13.02 -11.99 -5.77
CA SER A 376 14.36 -11.61 -5.33
C SER A 376 15.26 -12.85 -5.25
N THR A 377 16.11 -13.07 -6.26
CA THR A 377 16.96 -14.27 -6.34
C THR A 377 18.44 -13.97 -6.34
N ARG A 378 19.13 -14.46 -5.30
CA ARG A 378 20.57 -14.30 -5.14
C ARG A 378 21.28 -15.58 -5.56
N VAL A 379 22.24 -15.46 -6.46
CA VAL A 379 23.01 -16.61 -6.96
C VAL A 379 24.41 -16.19 -7.41
N GLU A 380 25.33 -17.14 -7.45
CA GLU A 380 26.65 -16.93 -8.03
C GLU A 380 26.59 -16.98 -9.57
N ILE A 381 27.10 -15.92 -10.20
CA ILE A 381 27.19 -15.75 -11.65
C ILE A 381 28.62 -16.07 -12.09
N GLY A 382 28.75 -17.02 -13.00
CA GLY A 382 29.98 -17.44 -13.64
C GLY A 382 30.16 -16.86 -15.05
N SER A 383 31.24 -17.29 -15.72
CA SER A 383 31.52 -16.91 -17.10
C SER A 383 30.78 -17.80 -18.11
N GLY A 384 30.52 -17.29 -19.32
CA GLY A 384 29.91 -18.09 -20.38
C GLY A 384 28.44 -18.40 -20.09
N ASP A 385 28.05 -19.67 -20.07
CA ASP A 385 26.64 -20.07 -19.88
C ASP A 385 26.19 -20.09 -18.40
N ASP A 386 27.12 -19.87 -17.45
CA ASP A 386 26.85 -19.84 -15.99
C ASP A 386 26.19 -18.50 -15.54
N ALA A 387 25.18 -18.01 -16.27
CA ALA A 387 24.39 -16.83 -15.90
C ALA A 387 23.28 -17.15 -14.89
N SER A 388 22.81 -16.13 -14.18
CA SER A 388 21.54 -16.24 -13.45
C SER A 388 20.39 -16.07 -14.44
N ILE A 389 19.45 -17.01 -14.44
CA ILE A 389 18.29 -17.01 -15.36
C ILE A 389 17.03 -17.08 -14.52
N ALA A 390 16.31 -15.97 -14.49
CA ALA A 390 15.06 -15.81 -13.76
C ALA A 390 13.87 -15.87 -14.73
N GLY A 391 12.93 -16.79 -14.49
CA GLY A 391 11.65 -16.85 -15.19
C GLY A 391 10.54 -16.23 -14.34
N PHE A 392 9.65 -15.48 -14.99
CA PHE A 392 8.43 -14.96 -14.37
C PHE A 392 7.27 -14.97 -15.37
N ILE A 393 6.04 -15.04 -14.86
CA ILE A 393 4.81 -15.02 -15.68
C ILE A 393 3.99 -13.80 -15.25
N THR A 394 3.64 -12.93 -16.19
CA THR A 394 2.73 -11.80 -15.94
C THR A 394 1.30 -12.22 -16.24
N ARG A 395 0.35 -11.91 -15.35
CA ARG A 395 -1.09 -12.14 -15.55
C ARG A 395 -1.92 -10.88 -15.31
N GLY A 396 -3.06 -10.81 -16.00
CA GLY A 396 -4.05 -9.74 -15.88
C GLY A 396 -3.74 -8.52 -16.74
N GLY A 397 -4.79 -7.86 -17.24
CA GLY A 397 -4.69 -6.71 -18.16
C GLY A 397 -4.03 -7.05 -19.51
N GLU A 398 -4.19 -6.19 -20.53
CA GLU A 398 -3.57 -6.42 -21.85
C GLU A 398 -2.06 -6.11 -21.88
N THR A 399 -1.59 -5.28 -20.95
CA THR A 399 -0.16 -4.97 -20.75
C THR A 399 0.14 -4.70 -19.28
N LYS A 400 1.39 -4.95 -18.86
CA LYS A 400 1.90 -4.70 -17.50
C LYS A 400 3.16 -3.86 -17.53
N ARG A 401 3.29 -2.92 -16.61
CA ARG A 401 4.49 -2.09 -16.41
C ARG A 401 5.44 -2.77 -15.43
N MET A 402 6.50 -3.37 -15.95
CA MET A 402 7.44 -4.19 -15.17
C MET A 402 8.76 -3.46 -14.96
N LEU A 403 9.29 -3.53 -13.73
CA LEU A 403 10.66 -3.15 -13.39
C LEU A 403 11.44 -4.38 -12.98
N ILE A 404 12.55 -4.63 -13.66
CA ILE A 404 13.48 -5.72 -13.37
C ILE A 404 14.83 -5.10 -13.09
N ARG A 405 15.47 -5.48 -11.98
CA ARG A 405 16.81 -4.98 -11.63
C ARG A 405 17.79 -6.09 -11.36
N GLY A 406 19.02 -5.86 -11.79
CA GLY A 406 20.17 -6.72 -11.57
C GLY A 406 21.16 -6.02 -10.66
N LEU A 407 21.28 -6.50 -9.42
CA LEU A 407 22.18 -5.97 -8.40
C LEU A 407 23.44 -6.82 -8.28
N GLY A 408 24.53 -6.15 -7.96
CA GLY A 408 25.86 -6.70 -7.80
C GLY A 408 26.59 -5.90 -6.72
N ALA A 409 27.23 -4.80 -7.09
CA ALA A 409 28.01 -3.95 -6.18
C ALA A 409 27.23 -3.50 -4.90
N SER A 410 25.92 -3.23 -5.01
CA SER A 410 25.07 -2.87 -3.86
C SER A 410 24.94 -3.99 -2.82
N LEU A 411 25.26 -5.24 -3.17
CA LEU A 411 25.27 -6.35 -2.22
C LEU A 411 26.46 -6.28 -1.25
N GLY A 412 27.55 -5.61 -1.63
CA GLY A 412 28.73 -5.43 -0.77
C GLY A 412 28.40 -4.67 0.52
N SER A 413 27.55 -3.65 0.45
CA SER A 413 27.03 -2.92 1.63
C SER A 413 26.16 -3.77 2.54
N SER A 414 25.61 -4.88 2.03
CA SER A 414 24.82 -5.86 2.77
C SER A 414 25.65 -7.04 3.30
N GLY A 415 26.99 -6.92 3.25
CA GLY A 415 27.92 -7.92 3.78
C GLY A 415 28.29 -9.05 2.82
N VAL A 416 27.90 -8.98 1.55
CA VAL A 416 28.26 -10.01 0.55
C VAL A 416 29.68 -9.76 0.03
N ALA A 417 30.62 -10.63 0.39
CA ALA A 417 32.05 -10.39 0.15
C ALA A 417 32.50 -10.51 -1.31
N ASN A 418 31.79 -11.28 -2.14
CA ASN A 418 32.12 -11.54 -3.56
C ASN A 418 31.01 -11.04 -4.50
N ALA A 419 30.52 -9.84 -4.28
CA ALA A 419 29.50 -9.20 -5.11
C ALA A 419 29.94 -9.05 -6.58
N LEU A 420 29.04 -9.26 -7.53
CA LEU A 420 29.28 -9.04 -8.96
C LEU A 420 29.52 -7.55 -9.21
N ALA A 421 30.64 -7.19 -9.84
CA ALA A 421 31.03 -5.78 -9.96
C ALA A 421 30.18 -4.96 -10.96
N ASP A 422 29.81 -5.56 -12.08
CA ASP A 422 29.17 -4.88 -13.22
C ASP A 422 28.11 -5.80 -13.85
N PRO A 423 26.89 -5.84 -13.27
CA PRO A 423 25.80 -6.68 -13.77
C PRO A 423 25.11 -6.13 -15.03
N VAL A 424 25.00 -6.96 -16.06
CA VAL A 424 24.22 -6.73 -17.29
C VAL A 424 22.97 -7.59 -17.27
N LEU A 425 21.81 -6.96 -17.41
CA LEU A 425 20.49 -7.57 -17.43
C LEU A 425 19.93 -7.61 -18.86
N GLU A 426 19.38 -8.74 -19.25
CA GLU A 426 18.66 -8.97 -20.50
C GLU A 426 17.25 -9.46 -20.20
N LEU A 427 16.26 -9.04 -20.98
CA LEU A 427 14.87 -9.52 -20.91
C LEU A 427 14.43 -10.12 -22.24
N TYR A 428 13.85 -11.31 -22.20
CA TYR A 428 13.32 -12.03 -23.35
C TYR A 428 11.82 -12.33 -23.19
N ASP A 429 11.09 -12.34 -24.30
CA ASP A 429 9.69 -12.79 -24.37
C ASP A 429 9.56 -14.33 -24.44
N ASP A 430 8.32 -14.81 -24.57
CA ASP A 430 7.96 -16.23 -24.64
C ASP A 430 8.51 -16.95 -25.88
N ALA A 431 8.76 -16.21 -26.96
CA ALA A 431 9.39 -16.70 -28.18
C ALA A 431 10.94 -16.70 -28.11
N GLY A 432 11.52 -16.20 -27.01
CA GLY A 432 12.97 -16.06 -26.84
C GLY A 432 13.56 -14.87 -27.60
N VAL A 433 12.75 -13.87 -27.95
CA VAL A 433 13.20 -12.62 -28.58
C VAL A 433 13.64 -11.64 -27.49
N LEU A 434 14.82 -11.03 -27.67
CA LEU A 434 15.33 -10.00 -26.77
C LEU A 434 14.45 -8.74 -26.85
N LEU A 435 13.83 -8.38 -25.72
CA LEU A 435 13.01 -7.19 -25.57
C LEU A 435 13.83 -5.98 -25.11
N ALA A 436 14.74 -6.17 -24.16
CA ALA A 436 15.54 -5.11 -23.58
C ALA A 436 16.86 -5.65 -23.00
N ILE A 437 17.88 -4.79 -22.98
CA ILE A 437 19.17 -5.05 -22.34
C ILE A 437 19.64 -3.77 -21.66
N ASN A 438 20.17 -3.88 -20.44
CA ASN A 438 20.73 -2.76 -19.71
C ASN A 438 21.90 -3.23 -18.81
N GLY A 439 22.99 -2.47 -18.79
CA GLY A 439 24.13 -2.69 -17.87
C GLY A 439 24.38 -1.52 -16.92
N ASN A 440 23.73 -0.38 -17.16
CA ASN A 440 23.84 0.80 -16.33
C ASN A 440 22.47 1.50 -16.31
N TRP A 441 21.83 1.49 -15.14
CA TRP A 441 20.47 1.99 -15.00
C TRP A 441 20.38 3.51 -15.17
N GLN A 442 21.48 4.24 -14.93
CA GLN A 442 21.53 5.69 -15.11
C GLN A 442 21.51 6.10 -16.57
N GLU A 443 21.90 5.20 -17.49
CA GLU A 443 21.86 5.46 -18.93
C GLU A 443 20.47 5.22 -19.55
N ASN A 444 19.49 4.77 -18.77
CA ASN A 444 18.14 4.54 -19.26
C ASN A 444 17.41 5.83 -19.64
N ALA A 445 16.71 5.81 -20.78
CA ALA A 445 15.87 6.94 -21.19
C ALA A 445 14.73 7.23 -20.17
N ASN A 446 14.33 6.22 -19.41
CA ASN A 446 13.37 6.30 -18.31
C ASN A 446 14.04 6.18 -16.92
N GLN A 447 15.31 6.60 -16.80
CA GLN A 447 16.03 6.66 -15.52
C GLN A 447 15.22 7.33 -14.41
N GLN A 448 14.56 8.46 -14.71
CA GLN A 448 13.76 9.18 -13.72
C GLN A 448 12.60 8.32 -13.20
N GLU A 449 11.94 7.58 -14.08
CA GLU A 449 10.85 6.68 -13.74
C GLU A 449 11.31 5.51 -12.84
N ILE A 450 12.56 5.04 -13.05
CA ILE A 450 13.21 4.04 -12.19
C ILE A 450 13.46 4.62 -10.79
N ILE A 451 13.90 5.88 -10.70
CA ILE A 451 14.08 6.59 -9.42
C ILE A 451 12.75 6.75 -8.70
N ASP A 452 11.72 7.20 -9.41
CA ASP A 452 10.39 7.50 -8.87
C ASP A 452 9.68 6.24 -8.32
N SER A 453 10.05 5.06 -8.81
CA SER A 453 9.53 3.78 -8.28
C SER A 453 10.07 3.44 -6.88
N GLY A 454 11.15 4.11 -6.43
CA GLY A 454 11.85 3.78 -5.18
C GLY A 454 12.72 2.51 -5.27
N LEU A 455 12.90 1.96 -6.48
CA LEU A 455 13.61 0.70 -6.72
C LEU A 455 14.95 0.89 -7.46
N ALA A 456 15.42 2.13 -7.63
CA ALA A 456 16.72 2.40 -8.22
C ALA A 456 17.86 1.74 -7.42
N PRO A 457 18.81 1.05 -8.09
CA PRO A 457 20.02 0.55 -7.44
C PRO A 457 20.88 1.68 -6.87
N VAL A 458 21.65 1.38 -5.82
CA VAL A 458 22.55 2.37 -5.19
C VAL A 458 23.81 2.57 -6.02
N SER A 459 24.30 1.51 -6.66
CA SER A 459 25.47 1.59 -7.55
C SER A 459 25.05 2.03 -8.95
N GLU A 460 25.84 2.91 -9.56
CA GLU A 460 25.62 3.36 -10.95
C GLU A 460 25.87 2.25 -11.97
N ASP A 461 26.80 1.34 -11.68
CA ASP A 461 27.17 0.21 -12.52
C ASP A 461 26.16 -0.96 -12.47
N GLU A 462 24.96 -0.75 -11.91
CA GLU A 462 23.93 -1.78 -11.82
C GLU A 462 22.86 -1.66 -12.91
N SER A 463 22.15 -2.74 -13.18
CA SER A 463 21.24 -2.80 -14.33
C SER A 463 19.78 -2.70 -13.92
N VAL A 464 18.99 -1.96 -14.70
CA VAL A 464 17.54 -1.91 -14.58
C VAL A 464 16.91 -1.92 -15.97
N ILE A 465 15.85 -2.73 -16.12
CA ILE A 465 14.96 -2.73 -17.27
C ILE A 465 13.58 -2.31 -16.77
N LEU A 466 13.03 -1.22 -17.31
CA LEU A 466 11.68 -0.74 -17.05
C LEU A 466 10.92 -0.57 -18.37
N LEU A 467 9.84 -1.33 -18.57
CA LEU A 467 9.02 -1.26 -19.78
C LEU A 467 7.59 -1.76 -19.53
N ARG A 468 6.71 -1.51 -20.51
CA ARG A 468 5.43 -2.22 -20.62
C ARG A 468 5.60 -3.51 -21.44
N VAL A 469 5.19 -4.63 -20.88
CA VAL A 469 5.15 -5.94 -21.56
C VAL A 469 3.70 -6.37 -21.80
N PRO A 470 3.40 -7.11 -22.88
CA PRO A 470 2.10 -7.77 -23.03
C PRO A 470 1.74 -8.64 -21.82
N SER A 471 0.44 -8.79 -21.55
CA SER A 471 -0.08 -9.70 -20.53
C SER A 471 -1.47 -10.18 -20.93
N ASP A 472 -1.95 -11.24 -20.29
CA ASP A 472 -3.33 -11.71 -20.39
C ASP A 472 -3.73 -12.47 -19.11
N ASP A 473 -5.00 -12.89 -19.02
CA ASP A 473 -5.50 -13.61 -17.87
C ASP A 473 -4.96 -15.06 -17.77
N VAL A 474 -4.36 -15.59 -18.84
CA VAL A 474 -3.78 -16.95 -18.91
C VAL A 474 -2.32 -16.96 -18.43
N GLY A 475 -1.61 -15.85 -18.59
CA GLY A 475 -0.23 -15.64 -18.21
C GLY A 475 0.74 -15.72 -19.38
N ILE A 476 1.56 -14.67 -19.54
CA ILE A 476 2.62 -14.61 -20.53
C ILE A 476 3.99 -14.78 -19.84
N PRO A 477 4.81 -15.77 -20.25
CA PRO A 477 6.11 -16.01 -19.64
C PRO A 477 7.18 -15.06 -20.19
N TYR A 478 8.08 -14.66 -19.31
CA TYR A 478 9.26 -13.83 -19.61
C TYR A 478 10.50 -14.42 -18.95
N THR A 479 11.65 -14.18 -19.57
CA THR A 479 12.95 -14.63 -19.04
C THR A 479 13.90 -13.45 -18.87
N ALA A 480 14.33 -13.20 -17.64
CA ALA A 480 15.39 -12.26 -17.30
C ALA A 480 16.72 -13.01 -17.13
N VAL A 481 17.79 -12.49 -17.72
CA VAL A 481 19.14 -13.08 -17.65
C VAL A 481 20.10 -12.04 -17.10
N LEU A 482 20.80 -12.38 -16.01
CA LEU A 482 21.82 -11.52 -15.38
C LEU A 482 23.22 -12.11 -15.57
N ARG A 483 24.12 -11.30 -16.11
CA ARG A 483 25.50 -11.67 -16.44
C ARG A 483 26.48 -10.62 -15.92
N GLY A 484 27.73 -10.98 -15.72
CA GLY A 484 28.80 -10.01 -15.52
C GLY A 484 29.29 -9.42 -16.84
N ALA A 485 29.43 -8.09 -16.91
CA ALA A 485 30.05 -7.42 -18.05
C ALA A 485 31.43 -8.01 -18.34
N ASN A 486 31.75 -8.20 -19.62
CA ASN A 486 33.02 -8.80 -20.09
C ASN A 486 33.33 -10.19 -19.47
N GLY A 487 32.33 -10.92 -18.98
CA GLY A 487 32.51 -12.24 -18.37
C GLY A 487 33.03 -12.21 -16.94
N THR A 488 32.84 -11.10 -16.23
CA THR A 488 33.09 -11.03 -14.78
C THR A 488 32.18 -12.00 -14.01
N THR A 489 32.64 -12.42 -12.84
CA THR A 489 31.98 -13.43 -12.00
C THR A 489 31.77 -12.88 -10.60
N GLY A 490 30.73 -13.33 -9.90
CA GLY A 490 30.42 -12.91 -8.54
C GLY A 490 28.97 -13.19 -8.18
N VAL A 491 28.57 -12.86 -6.96
CA VAL A 491 27.19 -12.99 -6.49
C VAL A 491 26.36 -11.84 -7.05
N GLY A 492 25.30 -12.17 -7.78
CA GLY A 492 24.32 -11.19 -8.26
C GLY A 492 22.93 -11.47 -7.71
N LEU A 493 22.07 -10.48 -7.80
CA LEU A 493 20.68 -10.53 -7.36
C LEU A 493 19.77 -10.04 -8.49
N ILE A 494 18.81 -10.84 -8.92
CA ILE A 494 17.74 -10.41 -9.84
C ILE A 494 16.48 -10.13 -9.02
N GLU A 495 15.87 -8.97 -9.26
CA GLU A 495 14.56 -8.65 -8.71
C GLU A 495 13.58 -8.23 -9.80
N VAL A 496 12.32 -8.68 -9.68
CA VAL A 496 11.22 -8.34 -10.60
C VAL A 496 10.07 -7.75 -9.81
N TYR A 497 9.55 -6.62 -10.30
CA TYR A 497 8.45 -5.86 -9.72
C TYR A 497 7.42 -5.53 -10.80
N ASP A 498 6.14 -5.68 -10.48
CA ASP A 498 5.06 -5.04 -11.25
C ASP A 498 4.77 -3.66 -10.63
N LEU A 499 4.79 -2.63 -11.46
CA LEU A 499 4.55 -1.23 -11.08
C LEU A 499 3.13 -0.75 -11.39
N ASP A 500 2.29 -1.55 -12.05
CA ASP A 500 0.88 -1.22 -12.24
C ASP A 500 0.09 -1.62 -10.98
N PHE A 501 -0.31 -0.62 -10.18
CA PHE A 501 -1.18 -0.83 -9.01
C PHE A 501 -2.64 -1.05 -9.47
N GLY A 502 -3.01 -2.32 -9.62
CA GLY A 502 -4.38 -2.77 -9.90
C GLY A 502 -4.49 -4.30 -9.94
N VAL A 503 -5.45 -4.83 -9.20
CA VAL A 503 -6.32 -6.01 -9.46
C VAL A 503 -5.81 -7.15 -10.35
N GLY A 504 -5.54 -8.28 -9.67
CA GLY A 504 -5.00 -9.54 -10.20
C GLY A 504 -3.65 -9.92 -9.56
N PRO A 505 -3.30 -11.21 -9.34
CA PRO A 505 -1.97 -11.58 -8.88
C PRO A 505 -0.98 -11.31 -10.01
N ASN A 506 -0.01 -10.45 -9.74
CA ASN A 506 0.83 -9.86 -10.80
C ASN A 506 2.03 -10.73 -11.23
N ILE A 507 2.48 -11.65 -10.36
CA ILE A 507 3.48 -12.69 -10.67
C ILE A 507 3.02 -13.98 -9.98
N GLN A 508 2.57 -14.99 -10.73
CA GLN A 508 2.12 -16.26 -10.12
C GLN A 508 3.27 -17.19 -9.74
N ASN A 509 4.32 -17.20 -10.57
CA ASN A 509 5.42 -18.15 -10.48
C ASN A 509 6.74 -17.41 -10.59
N ILE A 510 7.66 -17.81 -9.73
CA ILE A 510 9.03 -17.33 -9.69
C ILE A 510 9.91 -18.55 -9.90
N SER A 511 10.82 -18.50 -10.88
CA SER A 511 11.85 -19.53 -11.05
C SER A 511 13.21 -18.89 -11.23
N THR A 512 14.26 -19.44 -10.62
CA THR A 512 15.63 -19.03 -10.92
C THR A 512 16.56 -20.21 -11.00
N ARG A 513 17.20 -20.36 -12.17
CA ARG A 513 18.25 -21.33 -12.42
C ARG A 513 19.60 -20.65 -12.23
N GLY A 514 20.47 -21.28 -11.46
CA GLY A 514 21.85 -20.86 -11.34
C GLY A 514 22.70 -21.86 -10.59
N ARG A 515 23.98 -21.52 -10.43
CA ARG A 515 24.96 -22.42 -9.82
C ARG A 515 24.88 -22.33 -8.30
N VAL A 516 24.69 -23.48 -7.65
CA VAL A 516 24.72 -23.66 -6.20
C VAL A 516 26.14 -24.05 -5.80
N ASN A 517 26.75 -23.25 -4.94
CA ASN A 517 28.07 -23.43 -4.36
C ASN A 517 28.00 -23.46 -2.82
N LEU A 518 29.16 -23.65 -2.19
CA LEU A 518 29.29 -23.71 -0.73
C LEU A 518 29.24 -22.32 -0.07
N GLY A 519 28.98 -22.31 1.24
CA GLY A 519 29.00 -21.09 2.05
C GLY A 519 27.92 -20.09 1.62
N GLU A 520 28.34 -18.92 1.15
CA GLU A 520 27.48 -17.82 0.71
C GLU A 520 26.97 -17.99 -0.74
N GLY A 521 27.56 -18.90 -1.52
CA GLY A 521 27.21 -19.16 -2.93
C GLY A 521 25.98 -20.05 -3.13
N VAL A 522 25.08 -20.10 -2.16
CA VAL A 522 23.81 -20.84 -2.26
C VAL A 522 22.83 -20.14 -3.20
N LEU A 523 21.91 -20.90 -3.78
CA LEU A 523 20.80 -20.35 -4.53
C LEU A 523 19.70 -19.94 -3.55
N ILE A 524 19.26 -18.69 -3.64
CA ILE A 524 18.20 -18.14 -2.79
C ILE A 524 17.04 -17.69 -3.66
N GLY A 525 15.83 -18.10 -3.30
CA GLY A 525 14.56 -17.56 -3.81
C GLY A 525 13.82 -16.80 -2.73
N GLY A 526 13.79 -15.48 -2.81
CA GLY A 526 13.01 -14.61 -1.94
C GLY A 526 11.65 -14.27 -2.54
N THR A 527 10.65 -14.15 -1.69
CA THR A 527 9.32 -13.64 -2.06
C THR A 527 8.72 -12.82 -0.92
N ILE A 528 7.82 -11.88 -1.24
CA ILE A 528 7.03 -11.14 -0.25
C ILE A 528 5.57 -11.50 -0.50
N VAL A 529 4.92 -12.01 0.54
CA VAL A 529 3.46 -12.13 0.56
C VAL A 529 2.89 -10.78 0.98
N LEU A 530 2.13 -10.13 0.10
CA LEU A 530 1.37 -8.93 0.41
C LEU A 530 -0.12 -9.28 0.56
N GLY A 531 -0.90 -8.36 1.14
CA GLY A 531 -2.33 -8.54 1.39
C GLY A 531 -2.66 -8.64 2.88
N SER A 532 -3.90 -9.01 3.18
CA SER A 532 -4.41 -9.17 4.55
C SER A 532 -4.61 -10.62 4.99
N ASN A 533 -4.48 -11.55 4.04
CA ASN A 533 -4.74 -12.97 4.22
C ASN A 533 -3.47 -13.79 3.98
N SER A 534 -3.45 -15.04 4.45
CA SER A 534 -2.36 -15.96 4.16
C SER A 534 -2.42 -16.48 2.72
N GLN A 535 -1.27 -16.66 2.08
CA GLN A 535 -1.10 -17.28 0.77
C GLN A 535 -0.63 -18.73 0.93
N GLU A 536 -1.31 -19.69 0.31
CA GLU A 536 -0.73 -21.03 0.15
C GLU A 536 0.29 -20.99 -0.98
N VAL A 537 1.47 -21.58 -0.77
CA VAL A 537 2.56 -21.63 -1.76
C VAL A 537 3.18 -23.02 -1.83
N ILE A 538 3.67 -23.39 -3.01
CA ILE A 538 4.62 -24.49 -3.17
C ILE A 538 5.98 -23.94 -3.60
N VAL A 539 7.01 -24.32 -2.86
CA VAL A 539 8.42 -24.02 -3.15
C VAL A 539 9.11 -25.30 -3.59
N ARG A 540 9.88 -25.27 -4.67
CA ARG A 540 10.58 -26.44 -5.23
C ARG A 540 12.05 -26.15 -5.44
N ALA A 541 12.89 -27.16 -5.25
CA ALA A 541 14.29 -27.14 -5.62
C ALA A 541 14.58 -28.32 -6.56
N LEU A 542 14.88 -28.01 -7.82
CA LEU A 542 15.09 -28.98 -8.88
C LEU A 542 16.58 -29.06 -9.26
N GLY A 543 17.02 -30.25 -9.64
CA GLY A 543 18.40 -30.54 -10.00
C GLY A 543 18.47 -31.67 -11.04
N PRO A 544 18.22 -32.94 -10.65
CA PRO A 544 18.15 -34.09 -11.55
C PRO A 544 17.23 -33.92 -12.77
N SER A 545 16.10 -33.23 -12.63
CA SER A 545 15.14 -33.02 -13.72
C SER A 545 15.55 -31.94 -14.73
N LEU A 546 16.62 -31.19 -14.48
CA LEU A 546 17.05 -30.09 -15.34
C LEU A 546 17.73 -30.60 -16.61
N PRO A 547 17.36 -30.11 -17.81
CA PRO A 547 17.96 -30.54 -19.08
C PRO A 547 19.29 -29.82 -19.37
N VAL A 548 20.20 -29.77 -18.39
CA VAL A 548 21.50 -29.09 -18.47
C VAL A 548 22.62 -29.98 -17.95
N ALA A 549 23.87 -29.68 -18.32
CA ALA A 549 25.03 -30.37 -17.77
C ALA A 549 25.41 -29.81 -16.39
N GLY A 550 26.06 -30.62 -15.55
CA GLY A 550 26.59 -30.16 -14.26
C GLY A 550 25.54 -29.85 -13.20
N ILE A 551 24.39 -30.53 -13.26
CA ILE A 551 23.28 -30.39 -12.31
C ILE A 551 23.68 -30.64 -10.85
N LEU A 552 22.94 -30.02 -9.93
CA LEU A 552 22.95 -30.35 -8.52
C LEU A 552 22.24 -31.69 -8.33
N ALA A 553 22.98 -32.73 -7.94
CA ALA A 553 22.46 -34.10 -7.94
C ALA A 553 21.43 -34.39 -6.84
N ASP A 554 21.46 -33.64 -5.74
CA ASP A 554 20.64 -33.86 -4.54
C ASP A 554 20.37 -32.50 -3.87
N PRO A 555 19.32 -31.76 -4.30
CA PRO A 555 18.97 -30.45 -3.76
C PRO A 555 18.24 -30.55 -2.41
N VAL A 556 18.71 -29.79 -1.43
CA VAL A 556 18.05 -29.55 -0.14
C VAL A 556 17.44 -28.16 -0.14
N LEU A 557 16.19 -28.05 0.30
CA LEU A 557 15.42 -26.82 0.39
C LEU A 557 15.14 -26.45 1.85
N GLU A 558 15.35 -25.19 2.20
CA GLU A 558 15.03 -24.60 3.51
C GLU A 558 14.19 -23.33 3.30
N LEU A 559 13.11 -23.15 4.07
CA LEU A 559 12.24 -21.97 4.04
C LEU A 559 12.31 -21.22 5.36
N TYR A 560 12.58 -19.91 5.30
CA TYR A 560 12.75 -19.03 6.46
C TYR A 560 11.74 -17.87 6.45
N ASP A 561 11.36 -17.41 7.64
CA ASP A 561 10.54 -16.20 7.84
C ASP A 561 11.36 -14.90 7.83
N GLU A 562 10.68 -13.76 8.01
CA GLU A 562 11.26 -12.41 8.04
C GLU A 562 12.31 -12.19 9.13
N ASN A 563 12.28 -12.99 10.20
CA ASN A 563 13.20 -12.92 11.33
C ASN A 563 14.39 -13.89 11.16
N GLY A 564 14.44 -14.62 10.04
CA GLY A 564 15.45 -15.64 9.77
C GLY A 564 15.22 -16.96 10.52
N ALA A 565 14.02 -17.20 11.06
CA ALA A 565 13.69 -18.47 11.69
C ALA A 565 13.32 -19.52 10.62
N LEU A 566 13.86 -20.73 10.76
CA LEU A 566 13.54 -21.85 9.87
C LEU A 566 12.10 -22.30 10.08
N LEU A 567 11.29 -22.19 9.03
CA LEU A 567 9.90 -22.64 9.01
C LEU A 567 9.81 -24.13 8.64
N ARG A 568 10.53 -24.55 7.59
CA ARG A 568 10.54 -25.94 7.10
C ARG A 568 11.81 -26.22 6.30
N SER A 569 12.23 -27.49 6.27
CA SER A 569 13.25 -28.00 5.37
C SER A 569 12.80 -29.31 4.75
N ASN A 570 13.20 -29.57 3.51
CA ASN A 570 12.92 -30.80 2.78
C ASN A 570 14.11 -31.13 1.86
N ASP A 571 14.46 -32.40 1.74
CA ASP A 571 15.49 -32.92 0.82
C ASP A 571 14.91 -33.89 -0.24
N ASN A 572 13.73 -34.48 0.02
CA ASN A 572 13.03 -35.36 -0.91
C ASN A 572 11.53 -35.08 -0.80
N TRP A 573 10.89 -34.68 -1.90
CA TRP A 573 9.50 -34.20 -1.89
C TRP A 573 8.48 -35.26 -1.44
N ARG A 574 8.78 -36.55 -1.62
CA ARG A 574 7.92 -37.66 -1.16
C ARG A 574 8.02 -37.95 0.34
N SER A 575 8.93 -37.30 1.07
CA SER A 575 9.26 -37.71 2.45
C SER A 575 8.21 -37.32 3.50
N ASP A 576 7.52 -36.19 3.32
CA ASP A 576 6.60 -35.64 4.33
C ASP A 576 5.26 -35.13 3.77
N GLN A 577 5.24 -34.43 2.63
CA GLN A 577 4.05 -33.78 2.06
C GLN A 577 3.61 -34.39 0.70
N GLU A 578 3.91 -35.68 0.45
CA GLU A 578 3.70 -36.34 -0.85
C GLU A 578 2.29 -36.15 -1.41
N ALA A 579 1.26 -36.46 -0.61
CA ALA A 579 -0.13 -36.44 -1.06
C ALA A 579 -0.62 -35.01 -1.34
N GLU A 580 -0.23 -34.05 -0.50
CA GLU A 580 -0.60 -32.64 -0.64
C GLU A 580 0.13 -32.00 -1.83
N ILE A 581 1.41 -32.31 -2.03
CA ILE A 581 2.19 -31.83 -3.17
C ILE A 581 1.65 -32.43 -4.49
N GLU A 582 1.31 -33.72 -4.54
CA GLU A 582 0.68 -34.31 -5.73
C GLU A 582 -0.67 -33.64 -6.06
N ALA A 583 -1.43 -33.22 -5.05
CA ALA A 583 -2.70 -32.52 -5.25
C ALA A 583 -2.54 -31.15 -5.94
N THR A 584 -1.37 -30.51 -5.81
CA THR A 584 -1.06 -29.25 -6.52
C THR A 584 -0.79 -29.45 -8.02
N MET A 585 -0.52 -30.69 -8.45
CA MET A 585 0.01 -31.02 -9.79
C MET A 585 1.35 -30.34 -10.14
N LEU A 586 2.05 -29.83 -9.12
CA LEU A 586 3.36 -29.20 -9.22
C LEU A 586 4.43 -30.03 -8.48
N GLN A 587 4.27 -31.34 -8.35
CA GLN A 587 5.32 -32.19 -7.79
C GLN A 587 6.60 -32.18 -8.65
N PRO A 588 7.80 -32.25 -8.04
CA PRO A 588 9.03 -32.58 -8.78
C PRO A 588 8.91 -33.95 -9.49
N THR A 589 9.68 -34.13 -10.56
CA THR A 589 9.61 -35.37 -11.37
C THR A 589 10.63 -36.41 -10.95
N ASP A 590 11.69 -36.01 -10.26
CA ASP A 590 12.66 -36.90 -9.64
C ASP A 590 12.42 -36.98 -8.12
N ASP A 591 12.54 -38.17 -7.55
CA ASP A 591 12.25 -38.42 -6.13
C ASP A 591 13.30 -37.80 -5.19
N SER A 592 14.51 -37.49 -5.71
CA SER A 592 15.59 -36.83 -4.98
C SER A 592 15.52 -35.30 -4.99
N GLU A 593 14.47 -34.72 -5.57
CA GLU A 593 14.25 -33.28 -5.57
C GLU A 593 13.40 -32.85 -4.37
N ALA A 594 13.61 -31.62 -3.89
CA ALA A 594 12.93 -31.12 -2.70
C ALA A 594 11.72 -30.24 -3.04
N ALA A 595 10.68 -30.32 -2.22
CA ALA A 595 9.54 -29.40 -2.28
C ALA A 595 8.93 -29.15 -0.90
N ILE A 596 8.41 -27.95 -0.71
CA ILE A 596 7.75 -27.49 0.52
C ILE A 596 6.41 -26.87 0.12
N LEU A 597 5.31 -27.41 0.66
CA LEU A 597 3.98 -26.77 0.60
C LEU A 597 3.76 -26.01 1.93
N ALA A 598 3.46 -24.72 1.88
CA ALA A 598 3.31 -23.89 3.07
C ALA A 598 2.22 -22.83 2.93
N THR A 599 1.54 -22.52 4.04
CA THR A 599 0.65 -21.37 4.15
C THR A 599 1.38 -20.22 4.83
N LEU A 600 1.57 -19.12 4.12
CA LEU A 600 2.40 -17.99 4.52
C LEU A 600 1.56 -16.75 4.82
N LEU A 601 1.75 -16.11 5.97
CA LEU A 601 1.12 -14.83 6.29
C LEU A 601 1.79 -13.68 5.51
N PRO A 602 1.16 -12.49 5.37
CA PRO A 602 1.79 -11.34 4.74
C PRO A 602 3.11 -10.93 5.43
N ALA A 603 4.24 -11.21 4.79
CA ALA A 603 5.61 -10.98 5.25
C ALA A 603 6.63 -11.34 4.14
N PRO A 604 7.90 -10.91 4.24
CA PRO A 604 8.99 -11.45 3.42
C PRO A 604 9.40 -12.86 3.87
N TYR A 605 9.72 -13.74 2.90
CA TYR A 605 10.19 -15.10 3.12
C TYR A 605 11.40 -15.42 2.24
N THR A 606 12.25 -16.33 2.72
CA THR A 606 13.47 -16.73 2.03
C THR A 606 13.54 -18.24 1.88
N ALA A 607 13.57 -18.73 0.64
CA ALA A 607 13.91 -20.11 0.30
C ALA A 607 15.40 -20.23 -0.01
N VAL A 608 16.09 -21.18 0.60
CA VAL A 608 17.52 -21.45 0.41
C VAL A 608 17.68 -22.86 -0.16
N VAL A 609 18.41 -22.97 -1.27
CA VAL A 609 18.74 -24.24 -1.92
C VAL A 609 20.23 -24.54 -1.77
N ARG A 610 20.53 -25.74 -1.28
CA ARG A 610 21.88 -26.27 -1.05
C ARG A 610 22.02 -27.66 -1.67
N GLY A 611 23.25 -28.10 -1.92
CA GLY A 611 23.50 -29.52 -2.21
C GLY A 611 23.64 -30.34 -0.94
N ALA A 612 23.02 -31.51 -0.88
CA ALA A 612 23.28 -32.46 0.20
C ALA A 612 24.77 -32.81 0.26
N ASN A 613 25.29 -32.99 1.48
CA ASN A 613 26.70 -33.31 1.74
C ASN A 613 27.72 -32.34 1.10
N ASP A 614 27.40 -31.04 1.08
CA ASP A 614 28.25 -30.00 0.50
C ASP A 614 28.57 -30.25 -0.99
N THR A 615 27.59 -30.74 -1.75
CA THR A 615 27.69 -30.85 -3.21
C THR A 615 27.38 -29.51 -3.88
N VAL A 616 27.91 -29.34 -5.11
CA VAL A 616 27.74 -28.13 -5.92
C VAL A 616 27.24 -28.50 -7.31
N GLY A 617 26.53 -27.60 -7.97
CA GLY A 617 25.97 -27.87 -9.30
C GLY A 617 24.90 -26.85 -9.70
N VAL A 618 24.31 -27.02 -10.88
CA VAL A 618 23.21 -26.18 -11.36
C VAL A 618 21.91 -26.63 -10.71
N GLY A 619 21.26 -25.73 -9.97
CA GLY A 619 19.95 -25.94 -9.36
C GLY A 619 18.94 -24.92 -9.86
N LEU A 620 17.66 -25.22 -9.65
CA LEU A 620 16.53 -24.34 -9.94
C LEU A 620 15.66 -24.23 -8.68
N VAL A 621 15.43 -23.01 -8.20
CA VAL A 621 14.44 -22.75 -7.15
C VAL A 621 13.19 -22.16 -7.77
N GLU A 622 12.03 -22.66 -7.37
CA GLU A 622 10.75 -22.16 -7.83
C GLU A 622 9.81 -21.89 -6.66
N ILE A 623 9.01 -20.82 -6.73
CA ILE A 623 7.96 -20.48 -5.78
C ILE A 623 6.69 -20.21 -6.59
N TYR A 624 5.62 -20.95 -6.27
CA TYR A 624 4.30 -20.81 -6.87
C TYR A 624 3.32 -20.37 -5.80
N GLY A 625 2.55 -19.31 -6.06
CA GLY A 625 1.33 -19.03 -5.32
C GLY A 625 0.24 -20.01 -5.74
N LEU A 626 -0.44 -20.64 -4.77
CA LEU A 626 -1.56 -21.55 -4.98
C LEU A 626 -2.86 -20.82 -4.63
N ASP A 627 -3.68 -20.55 -5.65
CA ASP A 627 -5.01 -19.96 -5.56
C ASP A 627 -6.06 -20.85 -6.23
#